data_AF-A0A9E3BIE2-F1
#
_entry.id   AF-A0A9E3BIE2-F1
#
_cell.length_a   1.000
_cell.length_b   1.000
_cell.length_c   1.000
_cell.angle_alpha   90.00
_cell.angle_beta   90.00
_cell.angle_gamma   90.00
#
_symmetry.space_group_name_H-M   'P 1'
#
loop_
_entity.id
_entity.type
_entity.pdbx_description
1 polymer ?
#
loop_
_entity_poly.entity_id
_entity_poly.type
_entity_poly.pdbx_seq_one_letter_code
_entity_poly.pdbx_strand_id
1 'polypeptide(L)'
;ALFLCHMSGYEEIQDVFDLITHNAARVLRIEDRYGIEEGKPADFLILDASSAFEALRLIPARLHVFKEGREVATTQAARSIVGGQEVTFAMQGSGGAI
;
A
#
# COMPACT_ATOMS: atom_id res chain seq x y z
N ALA A 1 0.10 11.45 -5.94
CA ALA A 1 1.33 12.10 -6.41
C ALA A 1 2.13 11.08 -7.23
N LEU A 2 1.91 11.08 -8.54
CA LEU A 2 2.51 10.20 -9.54
C LEU A 2 3.79 10.84 -10.11
N PHE A 3 4.63 11.43 -9.26
CA PHE A 3 5.82 12.17 -9.72
C PHE A 3 6.99 11.25 -10.12
N LEU A 4 6.87 9.94 -9.87
CA LEU A 4 7.89 8.93 -10.19
C LEU A 4 7.67 8.23 -11.55
N CYS A 5 6.52 8.42 -12.21
CA CYS A 5 6.17 7.66 -13.43
C CYS A 5 6.70 8.25 -14.75
N HIS A 6 7.65 9.19 -14.73
CA HIS A 6 8.35 9.57 -15.96
C HIS A 6 9.24 8.43 -16.51
N MET A 7 9.38 7.32 -15.78
CA MET A 7 10.12 6.13 -16.20
C MET A 7 9.46 4.81 -15.78
N SER A 8 8.13 4.68 -15.76
CA SER A 8 7.54 3.42 -15.27
C SER A 8 6.31 2.99 -16.05
N GLY A 9 6.47 1.96 -16.89
CA GLY A 9 5.37 1.19 -17.45
C GLY A 9 4.63 0.39 -16.36
N TYR A 10 3.55 -0.30 -16.71
CA TYR A 10 2.77 -1.09 -15.74
C TYR A 10 3.61 -2.20 -15.07
N GLU A 11 4.64 -2.68 -15.77
CA GLU A 11 5.54 -3.74 -15.32
C GLU A 11 6.48 -3.30 -14.18
N GLU A 12 6.82 -2.01 -14.11
CA GLU A 12 7.83 -1.48 -13.17
C GLU A 12 7.23 -0.93 -11.87
N ILE A 13 5.89 -0.97 -11.73
CA ILE A 13 5.20 -0.48 -10.53
C ILE A 13 5.62 -1.27 -9.29
N GLN A 14 5.81 -2.58 -9.44
CA GLN A 14 6.24 -3.44 -8.35
C GLN A 14 7.65 -3.03 -7.88
N ASP A 15 8.56 -2.74 -8.81
CA ASP A 15 9.92 -2.28 -8.48
C ASP A 15 9.89 -0.96 -7.71
N VAL A 16 9.01 -0.03 -8.09
CA VAL A 16 8.82 1.24 -7.36
C VAL A 16 8.28 1.00 -5.94
N PHE A 17 7.39 0.04 -5.76
CA PHE A 17 6.91 -0.33 -4.42
C PHE A 17 8.03 -0.97 -3.58
N ASP A 18 8.89 -1.77 -4.21
CA ASP A 18 10.05 -2.39 -3.57
C ASP A 18 11.09 -1.35 -3.16
N LEU A 19 11.25 -0.25 -3.92
CA LEU A 19 12.12 0.88 -3.56
C LEU A 19 11.83 1.44 -2.16
N ILE A 20 10.55 1.58 -1.80
CA ILE A 20 10.13 2.13 -0.51
C ILE A 20 9.94 1.06 0.59
N THR A 21 10.16 -0.22 0.26
CA THR A 21 10.01 -1.35 1.20
C THR A 21 11.30 -2.18 1.28
N HIS A 22 11.41 -3.26 0.51
CA HIS A 22 12.50 -4.23 0.59
C HIS A 22 13.86 -3.63 0.23
N ASN A 23 13.92 -2.76 -0.78
CA ASN A 23 15.16 -2.12 -1.19
C ASN A 23 15.63 -1.10 -0.15
N ALA A 24 14.71 -0.35 0.47
CA ALA A 24 15.04 0.53 1.58
C ALA A 24 15.58 -0.25 2.79
N ALA A 25 14.96 -1.37 3.15
CA ALA A 25 15.43 -2.24 4.21
C ALA A 25 16.85 -2.78 3.95
N ARG A 26 17.14 -3.14 2.69
CA ARG A 26 18.46 -3.58 2.25
C ARG A 26 19.53 -2.49 2.33
N VAL A 27 19.19 -1.27 1.95
CA VAL A 27 20.11 -0.13 2.13
C VAL A 27 20.42 0.11 3.61
N LEU A 28 19.42 -0.07 4.48
CA LEU A 28 19.56 0.11 5.93
C LEU A 28 20.16 -1.11 6.64
N ARG A 29 20.41 -2.22 5.94
CA ARG A 29 20.91 -3.49 6.49
C ARG A 29 20.04 -4.04 7.63
N ILE A 30 18.73 -4.01 7.43
CA ILE A 30 17.74 -4.51 8.39
C ILE A 30 16.91 -5.67 7.82
N GLU A 31 17.35 -6.31 6.74
CA GLU A 31 16.59 -7.40 6.10
C GLU A 31 16.38 -8.61 7.02
N ASP A 32 17.25 -8.79 8.01
CA ASP A 32 17.14 -9.82 9.05
C ASP A 32 15.88 -9.68 9.89
N ARG A 33 15.41 -8.45 10.10
CA ARG A 33 14.25 -8.12 10.93
C ARG A 33 13.12 -7.41 10.20
N TYR A 34 13.26 -7.15 8.90
CA TYR A 34 12.26 -6.49 8.05
C TYR A 34 11.69 -7.46 7.02
N GLY A 35 10.37 -7.43 6.85
CA GLY A 35 9.63 -8.28 5.90
C GLY A 35 8.57 -9.14 6.58
N ILE A 36 7.66 -9.70 5.78
CA ILE A 36 6.57 -10.56 6.25
C ILE A 36 7.02 -12.02 6.14
N GLU A 37 7.77 -12.47 7.13
CA GLU A 37 8.30 -13.84 7.21
C GLU A 37 8.21 -14.35 8.65
N GLU A 38 8.06 -15.67 8.80
CA GLU A 38 8.04 -16.30 10.12
C GLU A 38 9.35 -16.06 10.88
N GLY A 39 9.25 -15.78 12.17
CA GLY A 39 10.40 -15.48 13.04
C GLY A 39 10.83 -14.01 13.04
N LYS A 40 10.40 -13.19 12.08
CA LYS A 40 10.63 -11.73 12.11
C LYS A 40 9.64 -11.03 13.06
N PRO A 41 9.98 -9.84 13.58
CA PRO A 41 9.02 -9.02 14.34
C PRO A 41 7.74 -8.77 13.53
N ALA A 42 6.59 -8.80 14.21
CA ALA A 42 5.29 -8.51 13.61
C ALA A 42 5.11 -6.99 13.40
N ASP A 43 5.92 -6.44 12.48
CA ASP A 43 5.95 -5.04 12.06
C ASP A 43 5.35 -4.92 10.67
N PHE A 44 4.10 -4.49 10.59
CA PHE A 44 3.39 -4.38 9.31
C PHE A 44 2.27 -3.37 9.38
N LEU A 45 1.73 -3.02 8.23
CA LEU A 45 0.57 -2.14 8.12
C LEU A 45 -0.45 -2.71 7.14
N ILE A 46 -1.70 -2.30 7.31
CA ILE A 46 -2.82 -2.67 6.44
C ILE A 46 -3.23 -1.41 5.68
N LEU A 47 -3.19 -1.48 4.35
CA LEU A 47 -3.61 -0.41 3.45
C LEU A 47 -5.00 -0.71 2.90
N ASP A 48 -5.80 0.34 2.70
CA ASP A 48 -7.05 0.26 1.94
C ASP A 48 -6.77 0.27 0.42
N ALA A 49 -6.10 -0.78 -0.06
CA ALA A 49 -5.83 -1.00 -1.48
C ALA A 49 -5.75 -2.49 -1.80
N SER A 50 -6.19 -2.87 -2.99
CA SER A 50 -6.20 -4.25 -3.48
C SER A 50 -4.89 -4.67 -4.15
N SER A 51 -3.99 -3.73 -4.46
CA SER A 51 -2.70 -3.99 -5.11
C SER A 51 -1.68 -2.89 -4.80
N ALA A 52 -0.39 -3.18 -5.04
CA ALA A 52 0.69 -2.19 -4.95
C ALA A 52 0.45 -0.99 -5.89
N PHE A 53 -0.13 -1.24 -7.07
CA PHE A 53 -0.53 -0.19 -7.99
C PHE A 53 -1.57 0.75 -7.38
N GLU A 54 -2.66 0.21 -6.85
CA GLU A 54 -3.69 1.01 -6.21
C GLU A 54 -3.15 1.71 -4.95
N ALA A 55 -2.25 1.06 -4.20
CA ALA A 55 -1.61 1.66 -3.04
C ALA A 55 -0.77 2.91 -3.40
N LEU A 56 0.00 2.85 -4.49
CA LEU A 56 0.79 3.98 -4.98
C LEU A 56 -0.09 5.07 -5.63
N ARG A 57 -1.10 4.65 -6.41
CA ARG A 57 -1.99 5.55 -7.14
C ARG A 57 -2.91 6.34 -6.19
N LEU A 58 -3.58 5.65 -5.27
CA LEU A 58 -4.57 6.24 -4.38
C LEU A 58 -3.96 6.87 -3.13
N ILE A 59 -2.78 6.41 -2.71
CA ILE A 59 -2.17 6.78 -1.42
C ILE A 59 -3.21 6.60 -0.29
N PRO A 60 -3.76 5.39 -0.13
CA PRO A 60 -4.92 5.14 0.71
C PRO A 60 -4.62 5.33 2.20
N ALA A 61 -5.66 5.38 3.03
CA ALA A 61 -5.48 5.37 4.47
C ALA A 61 -4.72 4.11 4.93
N ARG A 62 -3.87 4.27 5.95
CA ARG A 62 -3.26 3.14 6.66
C ARG A 62 -4.26 2.73 7.74
N LEU A 63 -5.05 1.70 7.47
CA LEU A 63 -6.16 1.28 8.32
C LEU A 63 -5.65 0.86 9.70
N HIS A 64 -4.59 0.06 9.72
CA HIS A 64 -3.95 -0.44 10.93
C HIS A 64 -2.44 -0.43 10.77
N VAL A 65 -1.72 -0.09 11.82
CA VAL A 65 -0.26 -0.14 11.89
C VAL A 65 0.13 -0.94 13.12
N PHE A 66 0.95 -1.97 12.91
CA PHE A 66 1.43 -2.86 13.95
C PHE A 66 2.95 -2.69 14.13
N LYS A 67 3.38 -2.68 15.39
CA LYS A 67 4.78 -2.71 15.79
C LYS A 67 4.95 -3.75 16.88
N GLU A 68 5.85 -4.71 16.69
CA GLU A 68 6.12 -5.82 17.62
C GLU A 68 4.84 -6.57 18.02
N GLY A 69 3.92 -6.75 17.06
CA GLY A 69 2.66 -7.44 17.27
C GLY A 69 1.60 -6.64 18.05
N ARG A 70 1.84 -5.34 18.31
CA ARG A 70 0.87 -4.44 18.95
C ARG A 70 0.39 -3.40 17.95
N GLU A 71 -0.92 -3.15 17.92
CA GLU A 71 -1.47 -2.05 17.13
C GLU A 71 -1.04 -0.71 17.75
N VAL A 72 -0.34 0.11 16.96
CA VAL A 72 0.18 1.42 17.40
C VAL A 72 -0.58 2.59 16.79
N ALA A 73 -1.27 2.38 15.67
CA ALA A 73 -2.10 3.40 15.05
C ALA A 73 -3.23 2.75 14.24
N THR A 74 -4.35 3.45 14.20
CA THR A 74 -5.55 3.06 13.44
C THR A 74 -6.09 4.30 12.74
N THR A 75 -6.53 4.16 11.49
CA THR A 75 -7.14 5.25 10.74
C THR A 75 -8.48 4.80 10.15
N GLN A 76 -9.52 5.61 10.32
CA GLN A 76 -10.77 5.41 9.60
C GLN A 76 -10.62 5.98 8.18
N ALA A 77 -10.87 5.13 7.16
CA ALA A 77 -10.88 5.58 5.77
C ALA A 77 -11.95 6.64 5.54
N ALA A 78 -11.69 7.54 4.59
CA ALA A 78 -12.62 8.60 4.24
C ALA A 78 -13.94 8.03 3.70
N ARG A 79 -15.06 8.64 4.10
CA ARG A 79 -16.40 8.31 3.61
C ARG A 79 -16.92 9.43 2.74
N SER A 80 -17.47 9.10 1.59
CA SER A 80 -18.08 10.08 0.68
C SER A 80 -19.60 9.91 0.66
N ILE A 81 -20.34 11.01 0.72
CA ILE A 81 -21.81 11.02 0.68
C ILE A 81 -22.25 11.84 -0.54
N VAL A 82 -23.05 11.23 -1.42
CA VAL A 82 -23.64 11.88 -2.59
C VAL A 82 -25.16 11.76 -2.49
N GLY A 83 -25.86 12.89 -2.45
CA GLY A 83 -27.33 12.89 -2.35
C GLY A 83 -27.88 12.23 -1.08
N GLY A 84 -27.10 12.19 0.02
CA GLY A 84 -27.49 11.52 1.27
C GLY A 84 -27.21 10.03 1.32
N GLN A 85 -26.66 9.44 0.25
CA GLN A 85 -26.23 8.05 0.21
C GLN A 85 -24.70 7.96 0.29
N GLU A 86 -24.18 7.01 1.06
CA GLU A 86 -22.75 6.72 1.09
C GLU A 86 -22.32 6.05 -0.22
N VAL A 87 -21.25 6.55 -0.83
CA VAL A 87 -20.72 6.08 -2.11
C VAL A 87 -19.22 5.86 -1.98
N THR A 88 -18.76 4.68 -2.38
CA THR A 88 -17.33 4.39 -2.54
C THR A 88 -16.94 4.59 -4.00
N PHE A 89 -16.03 5.51 -4.26
CA PHE A 89 -15.47 5.73 -5.58
C PHE A 89 -14.30 4.79 -5.82
N ALA A 90 -14.58 3.58 -6.26
CA ALA A 90 -13.57 2.63 -6.72
C ALA A 90 -13.40 2.74 -8.25
N MET A 91 -12.17 2.52 -8.76
CA MET A 91 -11.99 2.23 -10.17
C MET A 91 -12.64 0.86 -10.45
N GLN A 92 -13.76 0.84 -11.18
CA GLN A 92 -14.23 -0.40 -11.80
C GLN A 92 -13.16 -0.82 -12.80
N GLY A 93 -12.44 -1.91 -12.49
CA GLY A 93 -11.57 -2.54 -13.47
C GLY A 93 -12.39 -2.80 -14.73
N SER A 94 -12.03 -2.13 -15.82
CA SER A 94 -12.47 -2.53 -17.14
C SER A 94 -11.97 -3.95 -17.36
N GLY A 95 -12.86 -4.92 -17.21
CA GLY A 95 -12.71 -6.22 -17.84
C GLY A 95 -12.65 -5.98 -19.35
N GLY A 96 -11.44 -5.78 -19.85
CA GLY A 96 -11.11 -5.80 -21.26
C GLY A 96 -10.50 -7.15 -21.56
N ALA A 97 -11.32 -8.05 -22.09
CA ALA A 97 -10.84 -9.18 -22.86
C ALA A 97 -9.96 -8.67 -24.01
N ILE A 98 -8.71 -9.12 -24.07
CA ILE A 98 -8.01 -9.68 -25.25
C ILE A 98 -6.70 -10.31 -24.77
#